data_AF-A0A9Q0X3E7-F1
#
_entry.id   AF-A0A9Q0X3E7-F1
#
_cell.length_a   1.000
_cell.length_b   1.000
_cell.length_c   1.000
_cell.angle_alpha   90.00
_cell.angle_beta   90.00
_cell.angle_gamma   90.00
#
_symmetry.space_group_name_H-M   'P 1'
#
loop_
_entity.id
_entity.type
_entity.pdbx_description
1 polymer ?
#
loop_
_entity_poly.entity_id
_entity_poly.type
_entity_poly.pdbx_seq_one_letter_code
_entity_poly.pdbx_strand_id
1 'polypeptide(L)'
;MATITALKAPLVFLVTIASTLFLVKSANTNKVYSPCLDTTVQVSDAFTFAIAFSSTKSFFFNSSLELSPCDRRLDLTNQNSQISVFRPKVDEISLLTINTSSFSPVC
;
A
#
# COMPACT_ATOMS: atom_id res chain seq x y z
N MET A 1 16.26 -55.79 -10.75
CA MET A 1 15.06 -54.90 -10.68
C MET A 1 14.79 -54.30 -9.30
N ALA A 2 15.59 -54.57 -8.26
CA ALA A 2 15.35 -54.07 -6.89
C ALA A 2 16.16 -52.82 -6.49
N THR A 3 17.13 -52.39 -7.31
CA THR A 3 18.03 -51.27 -6.97
C THR A 3 17.47 -49.89 -7.36
N ILE A 4 16.55 -49.83 -8.32
CA ILE A 4 16.00 -48.56 -8.85
C ILE A 4 14.91 -47.98 -7.93
N THR A 5 14.23 -48.84 -7.16
CA THR A 5 13.14 -48.43 -6.24
C THR A 5 13.66 -47.80 -4.95
N ALA A 6 14.84 -48.20 -4.46
CA ALA A 6 15.44 -47.69 -3.23
C ALA A 6 15.99 -46.25 -3.37
N LEU A 7 16.35 -45.82 -4.59
CA LEU A 7 16.85 -44.47 -4.87
C LEU A 7 15.71 -43.43 -4.98
N LYS A 8 14.47 -43.87 -5.24
CA LYS A 8 13.30 -42.99 -5.36
C LYS A 8 12.84 -42.43 -4.03
N ALA A 9 12.86 -43.24 -2.96
CA ALA A 9 12.45 -42.80 -1.63
C ALA A 9 13.29 -41.65 -1.05
N PRO A 10 14.63 -41.68 -1.05
CA PRO A 10 15.44 -40.56 -0.57
C PRO A 10 15.34 -39.34 -1.49
N LEU A 11 15.16 -39.53 -2.80
CA LEU A 11 14.98 -38.44 -3.75
C LEU A 11 13.66 -37.70 -3.52
N VAL A 12 12.56 -38.44 -3.29
CA VAL A 12 11.25 -37.85 -2.96
C VAL A 12 11.32 -37.08 -1.65
N PHE A 13 12.00 -37.64 -0.62
CA PHE A 13 12.20 -36.96 0.65
C PHE A 13 13.02 -35.66 0.51
N LEU A 14 14.07 -35.66 -0.31
CA LEU A 14 14.88 -34.48 -0.59
C LEU A 14 14.07 -33.37 -1.30
N VAL A 15 13.20 -33.75 -2.25
CA VAL A 15 12.32 -32.83 -2.97
C VAL A 15 11.24 -32.24 -2.06
N THR A 16 10.70 -33.03 -1.13
CA THR A 16 9.74 -32.53 -0.13
C THR A 16 10.37 -31.57 0.87
N ILE A 17 11.63 -31.79 1.29
CA ILE A 17 12.33 -30.84 2.17
C ILE A 17 12.68 -29.56 1.40
N ALA A 18 13.17 -29.67 0.16
CA ALA A 18 13.51 -28.52 -0.67
C ALA A 18 12.30 -27.61 -0.95
N SER A 19 11.10 -28.18 -1.09
CA SER A 19 9.87 -27.41 -1.31
C SER A 19 9.39 -26.66 -0.05
N THR A 20 9.67 -27.16 1.16
CA THR A 20 9.38 -26.43 2.41
C THR A 20 10.30 -25.23 2.68
N LEU A 21 11.46 -25.14 2.01
CA LEU A 21 12.39 -24.02 2.14
C LEU A 21 11.94 -22.77 1.36
N PHE A 22 11.01 -22.91 0.42
CA PHE A 22 10.42 -21.79 -0.32
C PHE A 22 9.16 -21.25 0.35
N LEU A 23 9.23 -20.99 1.65
CA LEU A 23 8.26 -20.12 2.30
C LEU A 23 8.47 -18.70 1.72
N VAL A 24 7.73 -18.35 0.67
CA VAL A 24 7.63 -16.96 0.19
C VAL A 24 6.94 -16.18 1.30
N LYS A 25 7.73 -15.69 2.26
CA LYS A 25 7.25 -14.79 3.28
C LYS A 25 7.02 -13.47 2.56
N SER A 26 5.78 -13.25 2.13
CA SER A 26 5.32 -11.95 1.70
C SER A 26 5.28 -11.04 2.93
N ALA A 27 6.44 -10.53 3.31
CA ALA A 27 6.63 -9.67 4.47
C ALA A 27 6.55 -8.24 3.98
N ASN A 28 5.57 -7.49 4.48
CA ASN A 28 5.61 -6.03 4.38
C ASN A 28 6.82 -5.52 5.17
N THR A 29 7.85 -5.07 4.47
CA THR A 29 9.08 -4.53 5.08
C THR A 29 9.00 -3.01 5.23
N ASN A 30 8.10 -2.37 4.50
CA ASN A 30 7.87 -0.95 4.57
C ASN A 30 7.19 -0.54 5.89
N LYS A 31 7.87 0.31 6.67
CA LYS A 31 7.40 0.81 7.97
C LYS A 31 6.87 2.25 7.91
N VAL A 32 6.66 2.79 6.72
CA VAL A 32 6.16 4.16 6.53
C VAL A 32 4.63 4.12 6.40
N TYR A 33 3.97 4.66 7.42
CA TYR A 33 2.51 4.75 7.54
C TYR A 33 1.97 6.14 7.21
N SER A 34 2.85 7.14 7.11
CA SER A 34 2.43 8.49 6.75
C SER A 34 2.36 8.61 5.22
N PRO A 35 1.27 9.12 4.65
CA PRO A 35 1.15 9.34 3.21
C PRO A 35 2.01 10.50 2.69
N CYS A 36 2.59 11.30 3.58
CA CYS A 36 3.39 12.48 3.26
C CYS A 36 4.90 12.28 3.47
N LEU A 37 5.33 11.05 3.73
CA LEU A 37 6.75 10.71 3.90
C LEU A 37 7.24 9.89 2.73
N ASP A 38 8.44 10.21 2.27
CA ASP A 38 9.10 9.45 1.23
C ASP A 38 9.52 8.07 1.72
N THR A 39 9.36 7.08 0.85
CA THR A 39 9.80 5.71 1.12
C THR A 39 10.04 4.97 -0.19
N THR A 40 10.93 3.98 -0.17
CA THR A 40 11.08 3.02 -1.26
C THR A 40 10.11 1.86 -1.03
N VAL A 41 9.50 1.40 -2.12
CA VAL A 41 8.50 0.33 -2.10
C VAL A 41 8.99 -0.79 -2.99
N GLN A 42 8.93 -2.02 -2.51
CA GLN A 42 9.27 -3.23 -3.27
C GLN A 42 8.03 -4.08 -3.54
N VAL A 43 8.17 -5.08 -4.41
CA VAL A 43 7.16 -6.13 -4.59
C VAL A 43 6.78 -6.71 -3.23
N SER A 44 5.48 -6.91 -2.98
CA SER A 44 4.93 -7.33 -1.69
C SER A 44 5.03 -6.32 -0.52
N ASP A 45 5.57 -5.12 -0.69
CA ASP A 45 5.46 -4.08 0.35
C ASP A 45 4.09 -3.41 0.33
N ALA A 46 3.63 -3.00 1.51
CA ALA A 46 2.50 -2.09 1.62
C ALA A 46 3.00 -0.64 1.56
N PHE A 47 2.35 0.19 0.74
CA PHE A 47 2.65 1.62 0.66
C PHE A 47 1.44 2.43 1.10
N THR A 48 1.67 3.58 1.72
CA THR A 48 0.59 4.43 2.23
C THR A 48 0.44 5.64 1.34
N PHE A 49 -0.79 5.91 0.89
CA PHE A 49 -1.15 7.18 0.28
C PHE A 49 -2.48 7.67 0.84
N ALA A 50 -2.82 8.92 0.58
CA ALA A 50 -4.08 9.50 1.02
C ALA A 50 -4.70 10.35 -0.08
N ILE A 51 -6.03 10.41 -0.07
CA ILE A 51 -6.81 11.30 -0.91
C ILE A 51 -7.48 12.31 0.00
N ALA A 52 -7.24 13.59 -0.24
CA ALA A 52 -7.88 14.70 0.46
C ALA A 52 -9.02 15.26 -0.38
N PHE A 53 -10.21 15.33 0.21
CA PHE A 53 -11.40 15.93 -0.38
C PHE A 53 -11.68 17.25 0.34
N SER A 54 -11.66 18.33 -0.42
CA SER A 54 -12.02 19.66 0.07
C SER A 54 -12.49 20.53 -1.08
N SER A 55 -12.91 21.76 -0.77
CA SER A 55 -13.13 22.77 -1.80
C SER A 55 -11.83 23.07 -2.54
N THR A 56 -11.90 23.40 -3.84
CA THR A 56 -10.72 23.75 -4.64
C THR A 56 -9.87 24.82 -3.96
N LYS A 57 -10.50 25.84 -3.37
CA LYS A 57 -9.82 26.95 -2.68
C LYS A 57 -8.96 26.50 -1.51
N SER A 58 -9.30 25.37 -0.87
CA SER A 58 -8.55 24.84 0.27
C SER A 58 -7.17 24.31 -0.10
N PHE A 59 -6.89 24.08 -1.39
CA PHE A 59 -5.59 23.67 -1.90
C PHE A 59 -4.73 24.85 -2.38
N PHE A 60 -5.23 26.09 -2.27
CA PHE A 60 -4.51 27.29 -2.69
C PHE A 60 -4.04 28.09 -1.48
N PHE A 61 -2.72 28.30 -1.40
CA PHE A 61 -2.13 29.27 -0.50
C PHE A 61 -2.15 30.67 -1.14
N ASN A 62 -2.61 31.67 -0.37
CA ASN A 62 -2.77 33.05 -0.84
C ASN A 62 -3.56 33.17 -2.17
N SER A 63 -4.51 32.28 -2.42
CA SER A 63 -5.38 32.29 -3.62
C SER A 63 -4.66 32.17 -4.96
N SER A 64 -3.37 31.84 -4.99
CA SER A 64 -2.57 31.83 -6.24
C SER A 64 -1.61 30.65 -6.34
N LEU A 65 -1.14 30.10 -5.22
CA LEU A 65 -0.21 28.97 -5.22
C LEU A 65 -0.95 27.70 -4.84
N GLU A 66 -1.16 26.81 -5.80
CA GLU A 66 -1.63 25.46 -5.52
C GLU A 66 -0.52 24.67 -4.82
N LEU A 67 -0.85 24.05 -3.69
CA LEU A 67 0.07 23.23 -2.92
C LEU A 67 -0.46 21.79 -2.83
N SER A 68 0.45 20.85 -2.63
CA SER A 68 0.07 19.46 -2.38
C SER A 68 -0.61 19.33 -1.02
N PRO A 69 -1.52 18.35 -0.82
CA PRO A 69 -2.21 18.14 0.47
C PRO A 69 -1.29 17.86 1.67
N CYS A 70 -0.02 17.54 1.42
CA CYS A 70 0.99 17.33 2.46
C CYS A 70 1.68 18.63 2.91
N ASP A 71 1.44 19.76 2.23
CA ASP A 71 1.96 21.05 2.64
C ASP A 71 1.20 21.58 3.86
N ARG A 72 1.94 21.78 4.96
CA ARG A 72 1.40 22.23 6.25
C ARG A 72 0.77 23.62 6.18
N ARG A 73 1.07 24.42 5.16
CA ARG A 73 0.52 25.76 4.96
C ARG A 73 -0.93 25.75 4.51
N LEU A 74 -1.44 24.62 4.00
CA LEU A 74 -2.85 24.49 3.62
C LEU A 74 -3.79 24.33 4.82
N ASP A 75 -3.32 23.90 5.99
CA ASP A 75 -4.16 23.71 7.19
C ASP A 75 -5.50 22.99 6.92
N LEU A 76 -5.44 21.92 6.13
CA LEU A 76 -6.64 21.20 5.62
C LEU A 76 -7.55 20.68 6.75
N THR A 77 -6.98 20.35 7.92
CA THR A 77 -7.72 19.87 9.09
C THR A 77 -8.73 20.91 9.61
N ASN A 78 -8.35 22.20 9.62
CA ASN A 78 -9.24 23.26 10.10
C ASN A 78 -10.23 23.74 9.02
N GLN A 79 -10.03 23.35 7.76
CA GLN A 79 -10.90 23.69 6.63
C GLN A 79 -12.01 22.65 6.38
N ASN A 80 -12.28 21.76 7.35
CA ASN A 80 -13.32 20.74 7.26
C ASN A 80 -13.13 19.80 6.05
N SER A 81 -11.87 19.54 5.68
CA SER A 81 -11.53 18.57 4.64
C SER A 81 -11.68 17.14 5.13
N GLN A 82 -12.05 16.25 4.22
CA GLN A 82 -12.17 14.82 4.47
C GLN A 82 -10.93 14.13 3.90
N ILE A 83 -10.25 13.31 4.70
CA ILE A 83 -9.04 12.60 4.27
C ILE A 83 -9.30 11.11 4.36
N SER A 84 -9.10 10.40 3.25
CA SER A 84 -9.11 8.94 3.20
C SER A 84 -7.70 8.41 3.03
N VAL A 85 -7.21 7.67 4.03
CA VAL A 85 -5.90 7.03 4.00
C VAL A 85 -6.06 5.59 3.52
N PHE A 86 -5.25 5.18 2.54
CA PHE A 86 -5.28 3.84 1.99
C PHE A 86 -3.88 3.26 1.95
N ARG A 87 -3.77 1.98 2.35
CA ARG A 87 -2.48 1.28 2.44
C ARG A 87 -2.54 -0.09 1.77
N PRO A 88 -2.60 -0.15 0.44
CA PRO A 88 -2.59 -1.40 -0.30
C PRO A 88 -1.15 -1.95 -0.41
N LYS A 89 -1.05 -3.16 -0.95
CA LYS A 89 0.21 -3.86 -1.19
C LYS A 89 0.53 -3.92 -2.68
N VAL A 90 1.81 -3.81 -3.01
CA VAL A 90 2.28 -3.94 -4.40
C VAL A 90 1.99 -5.34 -4.91
N ASP A 91 1.54 -5.42 -6.16
CA ASP A 91 1.09 -6.63 -6.87
C ASP A 91 -0.17 -7.30 -6.30
N GLU A 92 -0.96 -6.57 -5.50
CA GLU A 92 -2.28 -7.01 -5.04
C GLU A 92 -3.38 -6.05 -5.52
N ILE A 93 -4.48 -6.61 -6.05
CA ILE A 93 -5.66 -5.82 -6.40
C ILE A 93 -6.36 -5.41 -5.09
N SER A 94 -6.49 -4.10 -4.88
CA SER A 94 -7.14 -3.53 -3.70
C SER A 94 -8.21 -2.52 -4.11
N LEU A 95 -9.29 -2.43 -3.33
CA LEU A 95 -10.39 -1.49 -3.58
C LEU A 95 -10.53 -0.51 -2.41
N LEU A 96 -10.54 0.78 -2.70
CA LEU A 96 -10.92 1.83 -1.76
C LEU A 96 -12.33 2.32 -2.11
N THR A 97 -13.27 2.14 -1.18
CA THR A 97 -14.62 2.69 -1.30
C THR A 97 -14.80 3.80 -0.27
N ILE A 98 -15.24 4.97 -0.73
CA ILE A 98 -15.41 6.15 0.11
C ILE A 98 -16.89 6.50 0.15
N ASN A 99 -17.44 6.60 1.36
CA ASN A 99 -18.80 7.08 1.55
C ASN A 99 -18.80 8.61 1.54
N THR A 100 -19.50 9.18 0.57
CA THR A 100 -19.60 10.63 0.34
C THR A 100 -20.88 11.22 0.95
N SER A 101 -21.56 10.56 1.89
CA SER A 101 -22.80 11.08 2.48
C SER A 101 -22.63 12.43 3.19
N SER A 102 -21.40 12.77 3.64
CA SER A 102 -21.09 14.03 4.32
C SER A 102 -20.44 15.09 3.42
N PHE A 103 -20.14 14.79 2.15
CA PHE A 103 -19.50 15.74 1.23
C PHE A 103 -19.74 15.36 -0.24
N SER A 104 -19.80 16.34 -1.14
CA SER A 104 -19.97 16.09 -2.58
C SER A 104 -18.68 16.41 -3.34
N PRO A 105 -17.82 15.42 -3.65
CA PRO A 105 -16.64 15.67 -4.46
C PRO A 105 -17.07 16.06 -5.88
N VAL A 106 -16.49 17.15 -6.40
CA VAL A 106 -16.61 17.53 -7.82
C VAL A 106 -15.37 17.03 -8.55
N CYS A 107 -15.57 16.30 -9.65
CA CYS A 107 -14.51 15.89 -10.57
C CYS A 107 -14.14 17.03 -11.53
#